data_AF-A0A8S4QP02-F1
#
_entry.id   AF-A0A8S4QP02-F1
#
_cell.length_a   1.000
_cell.length_b   1.000
_cell.length_c   1.000
_cell.angle_alpha   90.00
_cell.angle_beta   90.00
_cell.angle_gamma   90.00
#
_symmetry.space_group_name_H-M   'P 1'
#
loop_
_entity.id
_entity.type
_entity.pdbx_description
1 polymer ?
#
loop_
_entity_poly.entity_id
_entity_poly.type
_entity_poly.pdbx_seq_one_letter_code
_entity_poly.pdbx_strand_id
1 'polypeptide(L)'
;MEKNGCLPFLDVLVQVRSNGTLLTRYTESSGCSYIGQTKRSIATRVTEHIKAVRDNETHKSAIAEHILQGGTQYWIELHDPKVLSTDRHYIPRLVREAIEIRKHTNFNREDGFKLASVWNPVLELCKPRKHRTASQFKSDVVSVVCRNVREIWTKRTRKRVVRFCP
;
A
#
# COMPACT_ATOMS: atom_id res chain seq x y z
N MET A 1 -16.19 23.25 10.72
CA MET A 1 -14.76 22.90 10.92
C MET A 1 -14.69 21.58 11.67
N GLU A 2 -14.86 20.46 10.98
CA GLU A 2 -14.65 19.15 11.60
C GLU A 2 -13.16 18.90 11.69
N LYS A 3 -12.66 18.88 12.93
CA LYS A 3 -11.30 18.47 13.24
C LYS A 3 -11.12 17.06 12.72
N ASN A 4 -10.07 16.87 11.93
CA ASN A 4 -9.58 15.58 11.48
C ASN A 4 -9.67 14.60 12.66
N GLY A 5 -10.53 13.58 12.54
CA GLY A 5 -10.50 12.42 13.41
C GLY A 5 -9.14 11.77 13.26
N CYS A 6 -8.19 12.20 14.09
CA CYS A 6 -6.80 11.80 14.05
C CYS A 6 -6.79 10.32 14.39
N LEU A 7 -6.48 9.49 13.41
CA LEU A 7 -6.29 8.09 13.66
C LEU A 7 -5.07 7.96 14.58
N PRO A 8 -5.21 7.44 15.81
CA PRO A 8 -4.16 7.54 16.84
C PRO A 8 -2.85 6.83 16.45
N PHE A 9 -2.87 5.93 15.46
CA PHE A 9 -1.66 5.29 14.94
C PHE A 9 -0.83 6.23 14.03
N LEU A 10 -1.44 7.25 13.42
CA LEU A 10 -0.70 8.21 12.59
C LEU A 10 0.34 8.95 13.43
N ASP A 11 0.05 9.19 14.71
CA ASP A 11 0.97 9.83 15.66
C ASP A 11 2.23 8.98 15.93
N VAL A 12 2.16 7.65 15.78
CA VAL A 12 3.34 6.75 15.87
C VAL A 12 4.20 6.85 14.59
N LEU A 13 3.58 7.15 13.44
CA LEU A 13 4.25 7.31 12.15
C LEU A 13 4.84 8.71 11.95
N VAL A 14 4.58 9.65 12.87
CA VAL A 14 5.00 11.06 12.79
C VAL A 14 6.51 11.26 12.95
N GLN A 15 7.25 10.32 13.55
CA GLN A 15 8.69 10.51 13.83
C GLN A 15 9.65 10.18 12.67
N VAL A 16 9.25 9.53 11.57
CA VAL A 16 10.18 9.27 10.45
C VAL A 16 10.24 10.45 9.50
N ARG A 17 10.84 11.55 9.96
CA ARG A 17 11.27 12.67 9.11
C ARG A 17 12.70 12.39 8.66
N SER A 18 12.85 11.85 7.46
CA SER A 18 14.15 11.70 6.84
C SER A 18 14.58 12.94 6.06
N ASN A 19 15.86 13.27 6.09
CA ASN A 19 16.50 14.25 5.20
C ASN A 19 16.61 13.76 3.74
N GLY A 20 15.75 12.84 3.31
CA GLY A 20 15.83 12.12 2.04
C GLY A 20 14.50 11.47 1.68
N THR A 21 14.45 10.83 0.51
CA THR A 21 13.26 10.10 0.08
C THR A 21 13.24 8.73 0.72
N LEU A 22 12.11 8.37 1.33
CA LEU A 22 11.88 7.06 1.92
C LEU A 22 11.44 6.08 0.84
N LEU A 23 11.98 4.86 0.88
CA LEU A 23 11.41 3.71 0.20
C LEU A 23 10.58 2.95 1.22
N THR A 24 9.28 2.83 0.99
CA THR A 24 8.33 2.17 1.90
C THR A 24 7.72 0.93 1.27
N ARG A 25 7.35 -0.03 2.11
CA ARG A 25 6.64 -1.26 1.72
C ARG A 25 5.37 -1.41 2.53
N TYR A 26 4.30 -1.76 1.84
CA TYR A 26 3.01 -2.16 2.40
C TYR A 26 2.74 -3.61 2.04
N THR A 27 2.52 -4.44 3.05
CA THR A 27 2.32 -5.88 2.85
C THR A 27 0.84 -6.21 2.86
N GLU A 28 0.43 -7.07 1.94
CA GLU A 28 -0.89 -7.69 1.92
C GLU A 28 -0.83 -9.03 2.66
N SER A 29 -1.94 -9.41 3.30
CA SER A 29 -2.16 -10.73 3.93
C SER A 29 -1.81 -11.96 3.06
N SER A 30 -1.84 -11.84 1.72
CA SER A 30 -1.47 -12.90 0.78
C SER A 30 0.05 -13.11 0.65
N GLY A 31 0.84 -12.13 1.11
CA GLY A 31 2.28 -12.04 0.88
C GLY A 31 2.69 -11.14 -0.28
N CYS A 32 1.74 -10.62 -1.08
CA CYS A 32 2.01 -9.57 -2.06
C CYS A 32 2.36 -8.24 -1.37
N SER A 33 3.13 -7.36 -2.03
CA SER A 33 3.52 -6.07 -1.44
C SER A 33 3.43 -4.92 -2.44
N TYR A 34 3.10 -3.72 -1.96
CA TYR A 34 3.33 -2.48 -2.70
C TYR A 34 4.61 -1.83 -2.18
N ILE A 35 5.48 -1.45 -3.10
CA ILE A 35 6.77 -0.80 -2.80
C ILE A 35 6.76 0.55 -3.49
N GLY A 36 7.00 1.62 -2.75
CA GLY A 36 6.93 2.96 -3.33
C GLY A 36 7.80 3.95 -2.59
N GLN A 37 8.13 5.03 -3.29
CA GLN A 37 8.92 6.11 -2.74
C GLN A 37 8.04 7.25 -2.22
N THR A 38 8.48 7.92 -1.15
CA THR A 38 7.85 9.16 -0.67
C THR A 38 8.86 10.14 -0.10
N LYS A 39 8.74 11.42 -0.48
CA LYS A 39 9.43 12.53 0.18
C LYS A 39 8.62 13.09 1.35
N ARG A 40 7.32 12.78 1.41
CA ARG A 40 6.46 13.15 2.54
C ARG A 40 6.76 12.24 3.72
N SER A 41 6.34 12.65 4.92
CA SER A 41 6.35 11.73 6.06
C SER A 41 5.49 10.50 5.76
N ILE A 42 5.80 9.41 6.43
CA ILE A 42 5.06 8.15 6.31
C ILE A 42 3.59 8.37 6.68
N ALA A 43 3.31 9.07 7.78
CA ALA A 43 1.95 9.40 8.21
C ALA A 43 1.15 10.12 7.11
N THR A 44 1.75 11.11 6.44
CA THR A 44 1.10 11.80 5.33
C THR A 44 0.84 10.84 4.16
N ARG A 45 1.83 10.02 3.79
CA ARG A 45 1.68 9.09 2.67
C ARG A 45 0.61 8.03 2.93
N VAL A 46 0.54 7.50 4.15
CA VAL A 46 -0.52 6.59 4.59
C VAL A 46 -1.90 7.28 4.50
N THR A 47 -2.00 8.51 4.98
CA THR A 47 -3.26 9.28 4.92
C THR A 47 -3.72 9.51 3.48
N GLU A 48 -2.80 9.80 2.57
CA GLU A 48 -3.11 9.91 1.13
C GLU A 48 -3.66 8.60 0.56
N HIS A 49 -3.06 7.45 0.90
CA HIS A 49 -3.55 6.14 0.48
C HIS A 49 -4.94 5.84 1.06
N ILE A 50 -5.16 6.10 2.35
CA ILE A 50 -6.47 5.93 3.00
C ILE A 50 -7.52 6.82 2.34
N LYS A 51 -7.18 8.10 2.09
CA LYS A 51 -8.07 9.03 1.40
C LYS A 51 -8.43 8.54 0.01
N ALA A 52 -7.45 8.10 -0.78
CA ALA A 52 -7.71 7.57 -2.12
C ALA A 52 -8.62 6.33 -2.10
N VAL A 53 -8.48 5.45 -1.10
CA VAL A 53 -9.41 4.31 -0.90
C VAL A 53 -10.81 4.81 -0.56
N ARG A 54 -10.93 5.77 0.36
CA ARG A 54 -12.22 6.33 0.80
C ARG A 54 -12.96 7.06 -0.31
N ASP A 55 -12.23 7.79 -1.15
CA ASP A 55 -12.78 8.63 -2.21
C ASP A 55 -12.88 7.88 -3.56
N ASN A 56 -12.59 6.57 -3.58
CA ASN A 56 -12.56 5.72 -4.78
C ASN A 56 -11.63 6.24 -5.90
N GLU A 57 -10.55 6.91 -5.53
CA GLU A 57 -9.57 7.49 -6.47
C GLU A 57 -8.52 6.44 -6.88
N THR A 58 -8.97 5.39 -7.58
CA THR A 58 -8.11 4.27 -8.02
C THR A 58 -6.92 4.73 -8.85
N HIS A 59 -7.00 5.85 -9.58
CA HIS A 59 -5.91 6.38 -10.38
C HIS A 59 -4.80 7.08 -9.56
N LYS A 60 -5.05 7.48 -8.30
CA LYS A 60 -4.05 8.18 -7.47
C LYS A 60 -3.20 7.28 -6.57
N SER A 61 -3.67 6.07 -6.31
CA SER A 61 -3.01 5.14 -5.39
C SER A 61 -3.11 3.69 -5.89
N ALA A 62 -1.97 3.03 -6.12
CA ALA A 62 -1.93 1.62 -6.48
C ALA A 62 -2.57 0.74 -5.38
N ILE A 63 -2.38 1.13 -4.11
CA ILE A 63 -3.07 0.53 -2.97
C ILE A 63 -4.60 0.67 -3.11
N ALA A 64 -5.08 1.84 -3.52
CA ALA A 64 -6.52 2.05 -3.66
C ALA A 64 -7.10 1.23 -4.81
N GLU A 65 -6.40 1.21 -5.94
CA GLU A 65 -6.74 0.35 -7.07
C GLU A 65 -6.82 -1.11 -6.67
N HIS A 66 -5.78 -1.62 -6.02
CA HIS A 66 -5.69 -3.01 -5.58
C HIS A 66 -6.80 -3.39 -4.61
N ILE A 67 -7.08 -2.56 -3.60
CA ILE A 67 -8.16 -2.82 -2.63
C ILE A 67 -9.54 -2.79 -3.31
N LEU A 68 -9.78 -1.81 -4.19
CA LEU A 68 -11.09 -1.60 -4.78
C LEU A 68 -11.42 -2.61 -5.90
N GLN A 69 -10.41 -3.02 -6.68
CA GLN A 69 -10.54 -3.99 -7.77
C GLN A 69 -10.34 -5.44 -7.30
N GLY A 70 -9.42 -5.70 -6.36
CA GLY A 70 -8.97 -7.03 -5.93
C GLY A 70 -9.91 -7.82 -5.02
N GLY A 71 -11.03 -7.22 -4.59
CA GLY A 71 -12.03 -7.90 -3.75
C GLY A 71 -11.69 -7.91 -2.25
N THR A 72 -12.53 -8.57 -1.44
CA THR A 72 -12.45 -8.53 0.05
C THR A 72 -11.60 -9.66 0.65
N GLN A 73 -11.01 -10.51 -0.19
CA GLN A 73 -10.32 -11.71 0.29
C GLN A 73 -9.00 -11.39 1.00
N TYR A 74 -8.41 -10.25 0.68
CA TYR A 74 -7.11 -9.85 1.17
C TYR A 74 -7.15 -8.42 1.73
N TRP A 75 -6.32 -8.16 2.74
CA TRP A 75 -6.18 -6.84 3.35
C TRP A 75 -4.72 -6.39 3.38
N ILE A 76 -4.51 -5.07 3.36
CA ILE A 76 -3.20 -4.41 3.43
C ILE A 76 -3.01 -3.81 4.84
N GLU A 77 -1.81 -3.96 5.39
CA GLU A 77 -1.39 -3.34 6.66
C GLU A 77 -0.99 -1.88 6.43
N LEU A 78 -1.95 -0.96 6.54
CA LEU A 78 -1.70 0.48 6.35
C LEU A 78 -1.13 1.17 7.60
N HIS A 79 -1.30 0.56 8.78
CA HIS A 79 -0.86 1.12 10.05
C HIS A 79 0.63 0.88 10.34
N ASP A 80 1.25 -0.12 9.70
CA ASP A 80 2.66 -0.47 9.89
C ASP A 80 3.43 -0.57 8.54
N PRO A 81 3.54 0.53 7.78
CA PRO A 81 4.39 0.56 6.61
C PRO A 81 5.86 0.39 6.99
N LYS A 82 6.54 -0.56 6.33
CA LYS A 82 7.96 -0.80 6.56
C LYS A 82 8.82 0.18 5.77
N VAL A 83 9.74 0.88 6.44
CA VAL A 83 10.80 1.66 5.78
C VAL A 83 11.92 0.72 5.37
N LEU A 84 12.19 0.63 4.06
CA LEU A 84 13.27 -0.19 3.52
C LEU A 84 14.59 0.57 3.45
N SER A 85 14.53 1.86 3.09
CA SER A 85 15.71 2.71 3.04
C SER A 85 15.33 4.20 3.05
N THR A 86 16.36 5.02 3.23
CA THR A 86 16.31 6.47 3.03
C THR A 86 17.44 6.86 2.09
N ASP A 87 17.13 7.51 0.97
CA ASP A 87 18.12 7.91 -0.03
C ASP A 87 17.90 9.36 -0.49
N ARG A 88 18.98 10.12 -0.57
CA ARG A 88 18.95 11.51 -1.09
C ARG A 88 19.22 11.59 -2.59
N HIS A 89 19.99 10.64 -3.11
CA HIS A 89 20.43 10.63 -4.51
C HIS A 89 19.40 9.96 -5.42
N TYR A 90 19.15 10.58 -6.57
CA TYR A 90 18.09 10.18 -7.49
C TYR A 90 18.29 8.76 -8.07
N ILE A 91 19.46 8.48 -8.66
CA ILE A 91 19.72 7.20 -9.34
C ILE A 91 19.77 6.01 -8.35
N PRO A 92 20.50 6.06 -7.22
CA PRO A 92 20.50 4.96 -6.25
C PRO A 92 19.10 4.62 -5.75
N ARG A 93 18.26 5.64 -5.55
CA ARG A 93 16.87 5.50 -5.12
C ARG A 93 16.03 4.72 -6.16
N LEU A 94 16.14 5.08 -7.44
CA LEU A 94 15.45 4.36 -8.53
C LEU A 94 15.89 2.89 -8.64
N VAL A 95 17.20 2.66 -8.60
CA VAL A 95 17.78 1.30 -8.66
C VAL A 95 17.32 0.46 -7.47
N ARG A 96 17.34 1.03 -6.26
CA ARG A 96 16.92 0.33 -5.05
C ARG A 96 15.42 -0.01 -5.07
N GLU A 97 14.57 0.91 -5.49
CA GLU A 97 13.13 0.61 -5.67
C GLU A 97 12.92 -0.54 -6.65
N ALA A 98 13.57 -0.51 -7.81
CA ALA A 98 13.44 -1.58 -8.81
C ALA A 98 13.91 -2.94 -8.30
N ILE A 99 15.03 -2.96 -7.54
CA ILE A 99 15.51 -4.19 -6.89
C ILE A 99 14.46 -4.72 -5.90
N GLU A 100 13.89 -3.85 -5.07
CA GLU A 100 12.88 -4.25 -4.09
C GLU A 100 11.57 -4.70 -4.75
N ILE A 101 11.10 -4.02 -5.80
CA ILE A 101 9.94 -4.46 -6.60
C ILE A 101 10.17 -5.86 -7.18
N ARG A 102 11.36 -6.15 -7.71
CA ARG A 102 11.68 -7.45 -8.32
C ARG A 102 11.86 -8.58 -7.29
N LYS A 103 12.28 -8.26 -6.07
CA LYS A 103 12.45 -9.24 -4.98
C LYS A 103 11.12 -9.80 -4.47
N HIS A 104 10.03 -9.05 -4.63
CA HIS A 104 8.73 -9.37 -4.05
C HIS A 104 7.67 -9.61 -5.13
N THR A 105 6.75 -10.54 -4.88
CA THR A 105 5.47 -10.52 -5.59
C THR A 105 4.77 -9.21 -5.22
N ASN A 106 4.40 -8.41 -6.21
CA ASN A 106 3.93 -7.05 -5.98
C ASN A 106 2.69 -6.73 -6.80
N PHE A 107 1.98 -5.67 -6.40
CA PHE A 107 0.80 -5.12 -7.08
C PHE A 107 1.05 -3.65 -7.47
N ASN A 108 2.30 -3.30 -7.75
CA ASN A 108 2.62 -2.00 -8.32
C ASN A 108 2.03 -1.88 -9.72
N ARG A 109 1.56 -0.68 -10.11
CA ARG A 109 1.06 -0.43 -11.47
C ARG A 109 2.16 -0.44 -12.53
N GLU A 110 3.33 0.03 -12.13
CA GLU A 110 4.49 0.20 -12.98
C GLU A 110 5.65 -0.60 -12.38
N ASP A 111 6.44 -1.24 -13.24
CA ASP A 111 7.62 -2.02 -12.85
C ASP A 111 8.77 -1.16 -12.31
N GLY A 112 8.60 0.17 -12.30
CA GLY A 112 9.63 1.12 -11.86
C GLY A 112 10.79 1.23 -12.85
N PHE A 113 11.99 1.48 -12.31
CA PHE A 113 13.20 1.62 -13.11
C PHE A 113 13.63 0.27 -13.73
N LYS A 114 13.95 0.25 -15.03
CA LYS A 114 14.36 -0.97 -15.73
C LYS A 114 15.82 -1.31 -15.42
N LEU A 115 16.02 -2.36 -14.63
CA LEU A 115 17.35 -2.92 -14.38
C LEU A 115 17.86 -3.67 -15.61
N ALA A 116 19.17 -3.59 -15.86
CA ALA A 116 19.82 -4.39 -16.91
C ALA A 116 19.71 -5.89 -16.59
N SER A 117 19.61 -6.73 -17.62
CA SER A 117 19.44 -8.19 -17.48
C SER A 117 20.58 -8.87 -16.70
N VAL A 118 21.76 -8.24 -16.63
CA VAL A 118 22.91 -8.67 -15.83
C VAL A 118 22.58 -8.79 -14.33
N TRP A 119 21.55 -8.09 -13.85
CA TRP A 119 21.10 -8.17 -12.45
C TRP A 119 20.27 -9.42 -12.15
N ASN A 120 19.72 -10.11 -13.16
CA ASN A 120 18.80 -11.23 -12.97
C ASN A 120 19.36 -12.33 -12.05
N PRO A 121 20.62 -12.83 -12.21
CA PRO A 121 21.15 -13.86 -11.34
C PRO A 121 21.19 -13.44 -9.87
N VAL A 122 21.58 -12.19 -9.60
CA VAL A 122 21.64 -11.63 -8.24
C VAL A 122 20.24 -11.50 -7.64
N LEU A 123 19.26 -11.05 -8.44
CA LEU A 123 17.89 -10.88 -7.99
C LEU A 123 17.22 -12.22 -7.66
N GLU A 124 17.48 -13.27 -8.43
CA GLU A 124 16.98 -14.61 -8.14
C GLU A 124 17.55 -15.18 -6.82
N LEU A 125 18.83 -14.93 -6.53
CA LEU A 125 19.44 -15.32 -5.25
C LEU A 125 18.88 -14.55 -4.05
N CYS A 126 18.46 -13.30 -4.26
CA CYS A 126 17.93 -12.44 -3.21
C CYS A 126 16.43 -12.61 -2.94
N LYS A 127 15.71 -13.45 -3.69
CA LYS A 127 14.29 -13.68 -3.41
C LYS A 127 14.13 -14.30 -2.01
N PRO A 128 13.27 -13.73 -1.15
CA PRO A 128 13.02 -14.32 0.15
C PRO A 128 12.48 -15.74 -0.07
N ARG A 129 13.11 -16.73 0.59
CA ARG A 129 12.52 -18.08 0.68
C ARG A 129 11.11 -17.92 1.24
N LYS A 130 10.14 -18.66 0.71
CA LYS A 130 8.76 -18.70 1.23
C LYS A 130 8.76 -19.23 2.67
N HIS A 131 9.14 -18.40 3.63
CA HIS A 131 8.95 -18.73 5.03
C HIS A 131 7.44 -18.66 5.29
N ARG A 132 6.87 -19.78 5.71
CA ARG A 132 5.53 -19.85 6.31
C ARG A 132 5.60 -19.17 7.68
N THR A 133 5.80 -17.86 7.71
CA THR A 133 5.63 -17.09 8.94
C THR A 133 4.15 -16.83 9.10
N ALA A 134 3.53 -17.57 10.00
CA ALA A 134 2.31 -17.16 10.67
C ALA A 134 2.64 -15.90 11.48
N SER A 135 2.77 -14.74 10.83
CA SER A 135 2.82 -13.47 11.54
C SER A 135 1.46 -13.30 12.20
N GLN A 136 1.47 -13.01 13.49
CA GLN A 136 0.28 -12.74 14.27
C GLN A 136 -0.28 -11.39 13.81
N PHE A 137 -1.07 -11.43 12.74
CA PHE A 137 -1.66 -10.27 12.07
C PHE A 137 -2.57 -9.53 13.06
N LYS A 138 -2.12 -8.37 13.55
CA LYS A 138 -2.97 -7.45 14.30
C LYS A 138 -3.76 -6.61 13.30
N SER A 139 -4.95 -7.05 12.94
CA SER A 139 -5.81 -6.25 12.08
C SER A 139 -6.28 -5.01 12.85
N ASP A 140 -5.85 -3.82 12.45
CA ASP A 140 -6.24 -2.57 13.09
C ASP A 140 -7.55 -2.01 12.51
N VAL A 141 -8.11 -0.97 13.13
CA VAL A 141 -9.38 -0.35 12.73
C VAL A 141 -9.33 0.13 11.28
N VAL A 142 -8.18 0.58 10.76
CA VAL A 142 -8.07 0.99 9.36
C VAL A 142 -8.11 -0.21 8.43
N SER A 143 -7.36 -1.27 8.70
CA SER A 143 -7.46 -2.52 7.94
C SER A 143 -8.87 -3.13 8.04
N VAL A 144 -9.59 -2.97 9.16
CA VAL A 144 -11.02 -3.32 9.30
C VAL A 144 -11.91 -2.43 8.42
N VAL A 145 -11.70 -1.11 8.43
CA VAL A 145 -12.47 -0.17 7.60
C VAL A 145 -12.28 -0.50 6.13
N CYS A 146 -11.04 -0.76 5.69
CA CYS A 146 -10.72 -1.23 4.34
C CYS A 146 -11.43 -2.55 4.00
N ARG A 147 -11.52 -3.51 4.93
CA ARG A 147 -12.34 -4.74 4.76
C ARG A 147 -13.83 -4.44 4.57
N ASN A 148 -14.37 -3.45 5.28
CA ASN A 148 -15.80 -3.14 5.33
C ASN A 148 -16.30 -2.18 4.23
N VAL A 149 -15.42 -1.58 3.43
CA VAL A 149 -15.81 -0.63 2.36
C VAL A 149 -16.83 -1.28 1.41
N ARG A 150 -16.73 -2.59 1.11
CA ARG A 150 -17.72 -3.29 0.26
C ARG A 150 -19.07 -3.61 0.94
N GLU A 151 -19.13 -3.87 2.25
CA GLU A 151 -20.42 -4.11 2.92
C GLU A 151 -21.29 -2.85 2.97
N ILE A 152 -20.65 -1.70 3.17
CA ILE A 152 -21.33 -0.39 3.16
C ILE A 152 -21.82 -0.06 1.74
N TRP A 153 -21.06 -0.45 0.71
CA TRP A 153 -21.40 -0.20 -0.69
C TRP A 153 -22.43 -1.18 -1.28
N THR A 154 -22.38 -2.47 -0.95
CA THR A 154 -23.43 -3.46 -1.34
C THR A 154 -24.79 -3.13 -0.72
N LYS A 155 -24.82 -2.52 0.47
CA LYS A 155 -26.05 -2.00 1.10
C LYS A 155 -26.54 -0.69 0.47
N ARG A 156 -25.65 0.11 -0.13
CA ARG A 156 -26.00 1.35 -0.85
C ARG A 156 -26.52 1.10 -2.27
N THR A 157 -26.02 0.09 -2.98
CA THR A 157 -26.52 -0.27 -4.32
C THR A 157 -27.89 -0.97 -4.31
N ARG A 158 -28.30 -1.59 -3.19
CA ARG A 158 -29.68 -2.10 -3.01
C ARG A 158 -30.75 -1.01 -2.78
N LYS A 159 -30.37 0.26 -2.56
CA LYS A 159 -31.33 1.37 -2.39
C LYS A 159 -31.58 2.20 -3.66
N ARG A 160 -31.13 1.74 -4.82
CA ARG A 160 -31.45 2.40 -6.10
C ARG A 160 -31.81 1.40 -7.20
N VAL A 161 -32.76 0.51 -6.91
CA VAL A 161 -33.65 -0.05 -7.93
C VAL A 161 -34.99 0.65 -7.75
N VAL A 162 -35.09 1.87 -8.30
CA VAL A 162 -36.39 2.45 -8.58
C VAL A 162 -36.95 1.59 -9.70
N ARG A 163 -38.02 0.86 -9.41
CA ARG A 163 -38.78 0.11 -10.41
C ARG A 163 -39.23 1.10 -11.49
N PHE A 164 -38.81 0.87 -12.72
CA PHE A 164 -39.50 1.41 -13.89
C PHE A 164 -40.17 0.25 -14.61
N CYS A 165 -41.49 0.21 -14.50
CA CYS A 165 -42.48 -0.44 -15.37
C CYS A 165 -43.84 0.12 -14.92
N PRO A 166 -44.81 0.38 -15.81
CA PRO A 166 -45.02 -0.21 -17.13
C PRO A 166 -44.44 0.61 -18.29
#